data_AF-I0KCG7-F1
#
_entry.id   AF-I0KCG7-F1
#
_cell.length_a   1.000
_cell.length_b   1.000
_cell.length_c   1.000
_cell.angle_alpha   90.00
_cell.angle_beta   90.00
_cell.angle_gamma   90.00
#
_symmetry.space_group_name_H-M   'P 1'
#
loop_
_entity.id
_entity.type
_entity.pdbx_description
1 polymer ?
#
loop_
_entity_poly.entity_id
_entity_poly.type
_entity_poly.pdbx_seq_one_letter_code
_entity_poly.pdbx_strand_id
1 'polypeptide(L)'
;MNIGDKVRMVRATEQGVVTRFLSGGRVEIEIEDGFRIPVLQSEIVVVSPMEAERFKPSTAAAELRETIAPQRSAATAKGQILANVGLYLAFVSQNDRDVALHVVNNTDWELLLTIAEEREGRYRGLQSLTLKAKTQTKLLEQYQMERFEQWPTLLVQAVYFRGGVGQPARMPLVKRLKPRAQQFYKNKQNVPVLNQPGHVFLLDDEAGAASLPSQPEQIKEAMLSPTDEQPLVVVDRPTSVVDLHIEKLLPAGPGSQSPGQLVDIQLRAFEKNLENAIASGMGEITFIHGVGSGKLRQEIHRQLSRHPNVRFFEDAQKQKFGYGATKVTLK
;
A
#
# COMPACT_ATOMS: atom_id res chain seq x y z
N MET A 1 -3.15 51.19 -18.20
CA MET A 1 -2.25 50.58 -19.19
C MET A 1 -1.86 51.68 -20.14
N ASN A 2 -0.60 52.10 -20.07
CA ASN A 2 0.00 53.16 -20.86
C ASN A 2 1.21 52.61 -21.62
N ILE A 3 1.70 53.35 -22.61
CA ILE A 3 2.96 53.04 -23.29
C ILE A 3 4.10 53.11 -22.26
N GLY A 4 4.92 52.07 -22.18
CA GLY A 4 5.97 51.89 -21.18
C GLY A 4 5.58 51.01 -19.99
N ASP A 5 4.32 50.61 -19.84
CA ASP A 5 3.90 49.69 -18.78
C ASP A 5 4.41 48.27 -19.07
N LYS A 6 4.96 47.59 -18.05
CA LYS A 6 5.28 46.17 -18.12
C LYS A 6 3.98 45.37 -18.05
N VAL A 7 3.77 44.48 -19.00
CA VAL A 7 2.56 43.69 -19.14
C VAL A 7 2.90 42.21 -19.25
N ARG A 8 2.05 41.37 -18.67
CA ARG A 8 2.15 39.91 -18.72
C ARG A 8 1.00 39.37 -19.55
N MET A 9 1.31 38.44 -20.45
CA MET A 9 0.29 37.78 -21.25
C MET A 9 -0.53 36.81 -20.38
N VAL A 10 -1.84 36.69 -20.64
CA VAL A 10 -2.74 35.81 -19.86
C VAL A 10 -2.55 34.34 -20.23
N ARG A 11 -2.17 34.06 -21.49
CA ARG A 11 -2.08 32.71 -22.07
C ARG A 11 -0.65 32.25 -22.34
N ALA A 12 0.34 33.11 -22.12
CA ALA A 12 1.75 32.83 -22.30
C ALA A 12 2.55 33.31 -21.10
N THR A 13 3.65 32.62 -20.78
CA THR A 13 4.50 32.93 -19.63
C THR A 13 5.37 34.19 -19.85
N GLU A 14 5.36 34.73 -21.06
CA GLU A 14 6.19 35.84 -21.48
C GLU A 14 5.66 37.18 -20.96
N GLN A 15 6.60 38.09 -20.66
CA GLN A 15 6.34 39.47 -20.27
C GLN A 15 6.93 40.40 -21.32
N GLY A 16 6.26 41.52 -21.54
CA GLY A 16 6.72 42.54 -22.46
C GLY A 16 6.42 43.93 -21.95
N VAL A 17 6.91 44.93 -22.67
CA VAL A 17 6.60 46.34 -22.40
C VAL A 17 5.73 46.86 -23.53
N VAL A 18 4.67 47.60 -23.19
CA VAL A 18 3.78 48.19 -24.21
C VAL A 18 4.55 49.28 -24.96
N THR A 19 4.76 49.08 -26.26
CA THR A 19 5.42 50.07 -27.12
C THR A 19 4.43 50.99 -27.81
N ARG A 20 3.25 50.48 -28.19
CA ARG A 20 2.26 51.24 -28.96
C ARG A 20 0.84 50.65 -28.87
N PHE A 21 -0.17 51.51 -28.95
CA PHE A 21 -1.56 51.10 -29.16
C PHE A 21 -1.92 51.09 -30.66
N LEU A 22 -2.58 50.02 -31.10
CA LEU A 22 -3.06 49.83 -32.47
C LEU A 22 -4.58 49.92 -32.52
N SER A 23 -5.13 50.25 -33.69
CA SER A 23 -6.58 50.31 -33.92
C SER A 23 -7.23 48.93 -33.79
N GLY A 24 -8.44 48.87 -33.24
CA GLY A 24 -9.18 47.62 -33.06
C GLY A 24 -8.84 46.85 -31.78
N GLY A 25 -8.42 47.53 -30.71
CA GLY A 25 -8.20 46.92 -29.39
C GLY A 25 -6.93 46.05 -29.31
N ARG A 26 -5.97 46.27 -30.21
CA ARG A 26 -4.67 45.60 -30.24
C ARG A 26 -3.59 46.50 -29.67
N VAL A 27 -2.60 45.91 -29.03
CA VAL A 27 -1.48 46.57 -28.36
C VAL A 27 -0.21 45.87 -28.81
N GLU A 28 0.80 46.65 -29.20
CA GLU A 28 2.12 46.13 -29.53
C GLU A 28 2.95 46.05 -28.26
N ILE A 29 3.51 44.86 -28.01
CA ILE A 29 4.39 44.58 -26.87
C ILE A 29 5.77 44.15 -27.37
N GLU A 30 6.82 44.65 -26.72
CA GLU A 30 8.20 44.20 -26.93
C GLU A 30 8.57 43.23 -25.81
N ILE A 31 8.86 41.98 -26.15
CA ILE A 31 9.28 40.93 -25.19
C ILE A 31 10.78 41.04 -24.87
N GLU A 32 11.26 40.36 -23.83
CA GLU A 32 12.66 40.43 -23.36
C GLU A 32 13.69 40.04 -24.44
N ASP A 33 13.30 39.24 -25.44
CA ASP A 33 14.13 38.87 -26.60
C ASP A 33 14.17 39.95 -27.70
N GLY A 34 13.57 41.13 -27.48
CA GLY A 34 13.60 42.28 -28.40
C GLY A 34 12.62 42.19 -29.58
N PHE A 35 11.76 41.18 -29.62
CA PHE A 35 10.74 41.02 -30.66
C PHE A 35 9.45 41.79 -30.32
N ARG A 36 8.85 42.42 -31.35
CA ARG A 36 7.60 43.17 -31.21
C ARG A 36 6.42 42.38 -31.76
N ILE A 37 5.44 42.12 -30.90
CA ILE A 37 4.30 41.28 -31.21
C ILE A 37 3.00 42.05 -30.95
N PRO A 38 2.08 42.13 -31.93
CA PRO A 38 0.76 42.70 -31.71
C PRO A 38 -0.16 41.69 -31.01
N VAL A 39 -0.63 42.04 -29.81
CA VAL A 39 -1.51 41.23 -28.97
C VAL A 39 -2.82 41.95 -28.68
N LEU A 40 -3.89 41.23 -28.34
CA LEU A 40 -5.16 41.87 -27.96
C LEU A 40 -5.06 42.43 -26.54
N GLN A 41 -5.68 43.59 -26.30
CA GLN A 41 -5.70 44.22 -24.96
C GLN A 41 -6.34 43.30 -23.89
N SER A 42 -7.27 42.43 -24.28
CA SER A 42 -7.90 41.43 -23.41
C SER A 42 -6.97 40.28 -23.01
N GLU A 43 -5.84 40.11 -23.70
CA GLU A 43 -4.89 39.02 -23.48
C GLU A 43 -3.65 39.45 -22.69
N ILE A 44 -3.62 40.69 -22.20
CA ILE A 44 -2.50 41.26 -21.44
C ILE A 44 -2.97 41.96 -20.16
N VAL A 45 -2.17 41.82 -19.09
CA VAL A 45 -2.43 42.42 -17.77
C VAL A 45 -1.24 43.26 -17.34
N VAL A 46 -1.49 44.47 -16.84
CA VAL A 46 -0.45 45.39 -16.34
C VAL A 46 0.17 44.82 -15.07
N VAL A 47 1.50 44.71 -15.07
CA VAL A 47 2.31 44.34 -13.90
C VAL A 47 2.75 45.64 -13.23
N SER A 48 2.24 45.89 -12.02
CA SER A 48 2.61 47.10 -11.28
C SER A 48 3.96 46.92 -10.58
N PRO A 49 4.87 47.91 -10.57
CA PRO A 49 6.11 47.85 -9.78
C PRO A 49 5.85 47.62 -8.28
N MET A 50 4.68 48.03 -7.77
CA MET A 50 4.26 47.80 -6.39
C MET A 50 3.79 46.36 -6.11
N GLU A 51 3.60 45.51 -7.13
CA GLU A 51 3.46 44.07 -6.90
C GLU A 51 4.76 43.50 -6.31
N ALA A 52 5.94 43.91 -6.78
CA ALA A 52 7.20 43.38 -6.25
C ALA A 52 7.42 43.69 -4.76
N GLU A 53 6.85 44.78 -4.24
CA GLU A 53 6.93 45.15 -2.83
C GLU A 53 5.79 44.58 -1.96
N ARG A 54 4.57 44.45 -2.50
CA ARG A 54 3.45 43.77 -1.81
C ARG A 54 3.54 42.23 -1.85
N PHE A 55 4.30 41.68 -2.79
CA PHE A 55 4.63 40.25 -2.88
C PHE A 55 6.02 39.93 -2.34
N LYS A 56 6.57 40.74 -1.43
CA LYS A 56 7.54 40.20 -0.47
C LYS A 56 6.78 39.25 0.47
N PRO A 57 7.13 37.95 0.52
CA PRO A 57 6.49 37.05 1.47
C PRO A 57 6.78 37.57 2.87
N SER A 58 5.76 38.02 3.59
CA SER A 58 5.92 38.31 5.01
C SER A 58 6.35 37.02 5.69
N THR A 59 7.33 37.11 6.56
CA THR A 59 7.87 35.98 7.34
C THR A 59 6.80 35.34 8.23
N ALA A 60 5.65 35.98 8.45
CA ALA A 60 4.49 35.38 9.10
C ALA A 60 3.70 34.40 8.19
N ALA A 61 3.76 34.57 6.87
CA ALA A 61 3.20 33.61 5.90
C ALA A 61 4.20 32.48 5.56
N ALA A 62 5.48 32.62 5.91
CA ALA A 62 6.46 31.53 5.84
C ALA A 62 6.20 30.49 6.96
N GLU A 63 5.82 30.95 8.16
CA GLU A 63 5.45 30.05 9.26
C GLU A 63 4.08 29.37 9.05
N LEU A 64 3.17 29.98 8.29
CA LEU A 64 1.88 29.35 7.93
C LEU A 64 1.88 28.59 6.59
N ARG A 65 2.84 28.81 5.69
CA ARG A 65 2.98 28.04 4.42
C ARG A 65 3.94 26.86 4.50
N GLU A 66 4.67 26.68 5.59
CA GLU A 66 5.34 25.40 5.89
C GLU A 66 4.34 24.26 6.16
N THR A 67 3.06 24.56 6.38
CA THR A 67 2.09 23.52 6.72
C THR A 67 1.29 22.95 5.55
N ILE A 68 1.15 23.62 4.39
CA ILE A 68 0.31 23.09 3.29
C ILE A 68 0.75 23.59 1.88
N ALA A 69 1.70 22.90 1.24
CA ALA A 69 1.89 22.81 -0.22
C ALA A 69 2.79 21.59 -0.58
N PRO A 70 2.62 20.96 -1.75
CA PRO A 70 2.90 19.55 -1.96
C PRO A 70 4.41 19.25 -1.99
N GLN A 71 4.83 18.30 -1.17
CA GLN A 71 6.16 17.73 -1.28
C GLN A 71 6.36 17.20 -2.69
N ARG A 72 7.47 17.62 -3.31
CA ARG A 72 8.09 16.91 -4.44
C ARG A 72 7.98 15.41 -4.16
N SER A 73 7.29 14.70 -5.03
CA SER A 73 7.42 13.25 -5.11
C SER A 73 8.89 12.96 -5.30
N ALA A 74 9.51 12.47 -4.23
CA ALA A 74 10.84 11.89 -4.29
C ALA A 74 10.86 10.95 -5.49
N ALA A 75 11.92 11.06 -6.29
CA ALA A 75 12.20 10.14 -7.37
C ALA A 75 11.89 8.72 -6.90
N THR A 76 11.00 8.05 -7.64
CA THR A 76 10.65 6.65 -7.47
C THR A 76 11.94 5.85 -7.43
N ALA A 77 12.38 5.52 -6.22
CA ALA A 77 13.38 4.52 -6.02
C ALA A 77 12.86 3.26 -6.70
N LYS A 78 13.66 2.77 -7.66
CA LYS A 78 13.42 1.55 -8.42
C LYS A 78 12.92 0.46 -7.47
N GLY A 79 11.89 -0.25 -7.92
CA GLY A 79 11.12 -1.22 -7.15
C GLY A 79 11.95 -2.07 -6.20
N GLN A 80 11.70 -1.86 -4.91
CA GLN A 80 11.91 -2.86 -3.88
C GLN A 80 10.53 -3.44 -3.58
N ILE A 81 10.37 -4.73 -3.80
CA ILE A 81 9.28 -5.52 -3.25
C ILE A 81 9.28 -5.30 -1.73
N LEU A 82 8.16 -4.92 -1.14
CA LEU A 82 8.07 -4.79 0.31
C LEU A 82 6.96 -5.71 0.82
N ALA A 83 7.36 -6.92 1.23
CA ALA A 83 6.67 -7.72 2.26
C ALA A 83 6.68 -7.02 3.65
N ASN A 84 6.86 -5.70 3.68
CA ASN A 84 7.11 -4.90 4.88
C ASN A 84 5.97 -3.90 5.18
N VAL A 85 4.90 -3.86 4.39
CA VAL A 85 3.73 -2.99 4.68
C VAL A 85 2.77 -3.77 5.58
N GLY A 86 2.50 -3.25 6.78
CA GLY A 86 1.63 -3.90 7.76
C GLY A 86 1.71 -3.26 9.14
N LEU A 87 0.88 -3.77 10.05
CA LEU A 87 0.96 -3.51 11.48
C LEU A 87 1.72 -4.66 12.13
N TYR A 88 2.78 -4.34 12.86
CA TYR A 88 3.66 -5.34 13.46
C TYR A 88 3.77 -5.17 14.97
N LEU A 89 4.00 -6.29 15.64
CA LEU A 89 4.51 -6.33 17.00
C LEU A 89 5.95 -6.83 16.96
N ALA A 90 6.87 -6.04 17.52
CA ALA A 90 8.29 -6.32 17.48
C ALA A 90 8.87 -6.44 18.90
N PHE A 91 9.69 -7.46 19.09
CA PHE A 91 10.42 -7.74 20.32
C PHE A 91 11.89 -7.40 20.10
N VAL A 92 12.37 -6.35 20.78
CA VAL A 92 13.71 -5.79 20.57
C VAL A 92 14.52 -5.93 21.86
N SER A 93 15.60 -6.71 21.81
CA SER A 93 16.53 -6.88 22.93
C SER A 93 17.08 -5.53 23.37
N GLN A 94 16.97 -5.22 24.66
CA GLN A 94 17.59 -4.05 25.29
C GLN A 94 18.97 -4.42 25.85
N ASN A 95 19.12 -5.66 26.30
CA ASN A 95 20.35 -6.29 26.76
C ASN A 95 20.21 -7.82 26.59
N ASP A 96 21.12 -8.61 27.14
CA ASP A 96 21.12 -10.08 27.02
C ASP A 96 19.93 -10.77 27.73
N ARG A 97 19.20 -10.05 28.59
CA ARG A 97 18.10 -10.58 29.41
C ARG A 97 16.75 -9.96 29.07
N ASP A 98 16.71 -8.66 28.81
CA ASP A 98 15.47 -7.89 28.71
C ASP A 98 15.12 -7.61 27.25
N VAL A 99 13.85 -7.81 26.93
CA VAL A 99 13.26 -7.60 25.62
C VAL A 99 12.14 -6.58 25.74
N ALA A 100 12.24 -5.49 24.99
CA ALA A 100 11.21 -4.46 24.94
C ALA A 100 10.23 -4.71 23.79
N LEU A 101 8.97 -4.43 24.06
CA LEU A 101 7.90 -4.54 23.07
C LEU A 101 7.74 -3.22 22.32
N HIS A 102 7.60 -3.30 21.00
CA HIS A 102 7.33 -2.16 20.12
C HIS A 102 6.13 -2.51 19.24
N VAL A 103 5.21 -1.56 19.07
CA VAL A 103 4.18 -1.63 18.04
C VAL A 103 4.58 -0.73 16.88
N VAL A 104 4.51 -1.28 15.67
CA VAL A 104 5.04 -0.64 14.46
C VAL A 104 3.94 -0.56 13.43
N ASN A 105 3.55 0.65 13.08
CA ASN A 105 2.63 0.91 11.99
C ASN A 105 3.43 1.28 10.74
N ASN A 106 3.70 0.30 9.87
CA ASN A 106 4.26 0.58 8.55
C ASN A 106 3.18 0.69 7.47
N THR A 107 1.94 0.97 7.85
CA THR A 107 0.83 1.25 6.92
C THR A 107 0.69 2.76 6.69
N ASP A 108 -0.20 3.12 5.76
CA ASP A 108 -0.58 4.52 5.50
C ASP A 108 -1.81 4.96 6.32
N TRP A 109 -2.28 4.11 7.23
CA TRP A 109 -3.45 4.38 8.07
C TRP A 109 -3.02 4.94 9.42
N GLU A 110 -3.87 5.78 10.01
CA GLU A 110 -3.82 6.11 11.42
C GLU A 110 -4.61 5.06 12.22
N LEU A 111 -4.08 4.63 13.36
CA LEU A 111 -4.65 3.53 14.14
C LEU A 111 -5.02 4.00 15.53
N LEU A 112 -6.27 3.78 15.94
CA LEU A 112 -6.66 3.79 17.34
C LEU A 112 -6.40 2.38 17.90
N LEU A 113 -5.44 2.24 18.81
CA LEU A 113 -4.87 0.95 19.17
C LEU A 113 -4.90 0.73 20.68
N THR A 114 -5.27 -0.49 21.09
CA THR A 114 -5.14 -0.98 22.47
C THR A 114 -4.32 -2.26 22.49
N ILE A 115 -3.50 -2.41 23.53
CA ILE A 115 -2.71 -3.61 23.80
C ILE A 115 -2.98 -4.03 25.23
N ALA A 116 -3.27 -5.32 25.43
CA ALA A 116 -3.45 -5.92 26.74
C ALA A 116 -2.73 -7.26 26.83
N GLU A 117 -2.40 -7.67 28.05
CA GLU A 117 -1.99 -9.03 28.37
C GLU A 117 -3.20 -9.85 28.80
N GLU A 118 -3.23 -11.11 28.40
CA GLU A 118 -4.19 -12.12 28.82
C GLU A 118 -3.44 -13.27 29.52
N ARG A 119 -3.82 -13.54 30.77
CA ARG A 119 -3.35 -14.69 31.56
C ARG A 119 -4.55 -15.36 32.21
N GLU A 120 -4.77 -16.64 31.91
CA GLU A 120 -5.84 -17.45 32.52
C GLU A 120 -7.23 -16.76 32.46
N GLY A 121 -7.53 -16.11 31.32
CA GLY A 121 -8.79 -15.38 31.10
C GLY A 121 -8.90 -14.02 31.81
N ARG A 122 -7.86 -13.58 32.53
CA ARG A 122 -7.77 -12.22 33.09
C ARG A 122 -7.03 -11.30 32.14
N TYR A 123 -7.58 -10.09 31.96
CA TYR A 123 -7.03 -9.05 31.09
C TYR A 123 -6.35 -7.94 31.90
N ARG A 124 -5.16 -7.54 31.47
CA ARG A 124 -4.43 -6.38 31.98
C ARG A 124 -4.08 -5.46 30.82
N GLY A 125 -4.67 -4.26 30.78
CA GLY A 125 -4.32 -3.26 29.77
C GLY A 125 -2.88 -2.80 29.92
N LEU A 126 -2.12 -2.78 28.81
CA LEU A 126 -0.76 -2.26 28.76
C LEU A 126 -0.75 -0.82 28.23
N GLN A 127 -1.40 -0.60 27.08
CA GLN A 127 -1.38 0.70 26.44
C GLN A 127 -2.64 0.94 25.60
N SER A 128 -3.05 2.20 25.53
CA SER A 128 -4.03 2.73 24.58
C SER A 128 -3.45 3.98 23.95
N LEU A 129 -3.44 4.06 22.62
CA LEU A 129 -2.80 5.16 21.90
C LEU A 129 -3.34 5.34 20.49
N THR A 130 -3.03 6.48 19.89
CA THR A 130 -3.21 6.73 18.45
C THR A 130 -1.86 6.63 17.75
N LEU A 131 -1.72 5.70 16.81
CA LEU A 131 -0.47 5.43 16.10
C LEU A 131 -0.56 5.94 14.67
N LYS A 132 0.22 6.98 14.34
CA LYS A 132 0.23 7.57 13.00
C LYS A 132 0.83 6.62 11.96
N ALA A 133 0.51 6.85 10.70
CA ALA A 133 1.11 6.15 9.58
C ALA A 133 2.64 6.24 9.62
N LYS A 134 3.34 5.15 9.28
CA LYS A 134 4.81 5.07 9.23
C LYS A 134 5.50 5.47 10.55
N THR A 135 4.87 5.17 11.69
CA THR A 135 5.45 5.41 13.02
C THR A 135 5.54 4.13 13.83
N GLN A 136 6.31 4.19 14.92
CA GLN A 136 6.43 3.13 15.90
C GLN A 136 6.37 3.73 17.30
N THR A 137 5.94 2.93 18.27
CA THR A 137 6.13 3.28 19.69
C THR A 137 6.62 2.09 20.48
N LYS A 138 7.59 2.36 21.36
CA LYS A 138 8.03 1.44 22.40
C LYS A 138 6.99 1.41 23.52
N LEU A 139 6.64 0.22 23.99
CA LEU A 139 5.81 0.01 25.18
C LEU A 139 6.69 0.09 26.43
N LEU A 140 6.07 0.41 27.57
CA LEU A 140 6.79 0.51 28.85
C LEU A 140 7.23 -0.87 29.36
N GLU A 141 6.46 -1.91 29.04
CA GLU A 141 6.69 -3.27 29.48
C GLU A 141 7.95 -3.88 28.83
N GLN A 142 8.70 -4.57 29.67
CA GLN A 142 9.85 -5.37 29.26
C GLN A 142 9.64 -6.81 29.75
N TYR A 143 10.04 -7.75 28.91
CA TYR A 143 9.95 -9.16 29.21
C TYR A 143 11.34 -9.76 29.32
N GLN A 144 11.52 -10.65 30.30
CA GLN A 144 12.77 -11.37 30.48
C GLN A 144 12.79 -12.61 29.60
N MET A 145 13.88 -12.79 28.85
CA MET A 145 14.07 -13.93 27.94
C MET A 145 14.11 -15.27 28.70
N GLU A 146 14.64 -15.29 29.93
CA GLU A 146 14.66 -16.48 30.79
C GLU A 146 13.24 -16.98 31.12
N ARG A 147 12.25 -16.07 31.16
CA ARG A 147 10.85 -16.38 31.45
C ARG A 147 10.00 -16.50 30.19
N PHE A 148 10.60 -16.76 29.03
CA PHE A 148 9.91 -16.79 27.73
C PHE A 148 8.64 -17.66 27.74
N GLU A 149 8.71 -18.87 28.31
CA GLU A 149 7.55 -19.78 28.40
C GLU A 149 6.39 -19.23 29.26
N GLN A 150 6.67 -18.28 30.15
CA GLN A 150 5.70 -17.62 31.02
C GLN A 150 5.16 -16.30 30.45
N TRP A 151 5.58 -15.92 29.23
CA TRP A 151 5.08 -14.70 28.61
C TRP A 151 3.57 -14.78 28.37
N PRO A 152 2.83 -13.67 28.61
CA PRO A 152 1.40 -13.64 28.44
C PRO A 152 1.01 -13.72 26.97
N THR A 153 -0.27 -14.04 26.71
CA THR A 153 -0.85 -13.78 25.39
C THR A 153 -1.10 -12.29 25.27
N LEU A 154 -0.67 -11.67 24.17
CA LEU A 154 -0.91 -10.27 23.87
C LEU A 154 -2.16 -10.14 23.01
N LEU A 155 -3.14 -9.39 23.51
CA LEU A 155 -4.33 -8.99 22.77
C LEU A 155 -4.10 -7.59 22.21
N VAL A 156 -4.07 -7.48 20.88
CA VAL A 156 -3.96 -6.20 20.17
C VAL A 156 -5.27 -5.94 19.44
N GLN A 157 -5.85 -4.78 19.67
CA GLN A 157 -7.04 -4.33 18.94
C GLN A 157 -6.74 -3.00 18.27
N ALA A 158 -7.18 -2.83 17.03
CA ALA A 158 -6.96 -1.59 16.29
C ALA A 158 -8.14 -1.23 15.40
N VAL A 159 -8.46 0.06 15.32
CA VAL A 159 -9.40 0.63 14.36
C VAL A 159 -8.64 1.54 13.41
N TYR A 160 -8.92 1.40 12.12
CA TYR A 160 -8.21 2.10 11.05
C TYR A 160 -8.95 3.39 10.69
N PHE A 161 -8.19 4.48 10.59
CA PHE A 161 -8.69 5.78 10.15
C PHE A 161 -7.77 6.35 9.08
N ARG A 162 -8.36 6.90 8.02
CA ARG A 162 -7.67 7.72 7.04
C ARG A 162 -8.67 8.66 6.38
N GLY A 163 -8.30 9.94 6.28
CA GLY A 163 -9.11 10.93 5.60
C GLY A 163 -9.13 10.73 4.08
N GLY A 164 -10.23 11.11 3.44
CA GLY A 164 -10.41 11.07 1.98
C GLY A 164 -11.69 10.36 1.55
N VAL A 165 -12.01 10.49 0.27
CA VAL A 165 -13.19 9.85 -0.34
C VAL A 165 -12.77 8.57 -1.07
N GLY A 166 -13.60 7.53 -1.03
CA GLY A 166 -13.43 6.33 -1.85
C GLY A 166 -12.46 5.27 -1.30
N GLN A 167 -12.10 5.36 -0.02
CA GLN A 167 -11.29 4.31 0.62
C GLN A 167 -12.17 3.16 1.10
N PRO A 168 -11.74 1.89 0.92
CA PRO A 168 -12.49 0.75 1.41
C PRO A 168 -12.56 0.78 2.93
N ALA A 169 -13.73 0.46 3.49
CA ALA A 169 -13.88 0.27 4.92
C ALA A 169 -13.02 -0.93 5.35
N ARG A 170 -12.16 -0.74 6.37
CA ARG A 170 -11.34 -1.80 6.94
C ARG A 170 -11.97 -2.29 8.23
N MET A 171 -12.06 -3.59 8.41
CA MET A 171 -12.57 -4.17 9.66
C MET A 171 -11.62 -3.85 10.81
N PRO A 172 -12.14 -3.61 12.03
CA PRO A 172 -11.31 -3.54 13.21
C PRO A 172 -10.48 -4.80 13.37
N LEU A 173 -9.19 -4.63 13.68
CA LEU A 173 -8.30 -5.73 13.98
C LEU A 173 -8.53 -6.20 15.40
N VAL A 174 -8.60 -7.51 15.59
CA VAL A 174 -8.48 -8.17 16.90
C VAL A 174 -7.51 -9.34 16.74
N LYS A 175 -6.30 -9.21 17.29
CA LYS A 175 -5.25 -10.22 17.20
C LYS A 175 -4.83 -10.68 18.59
N ARG A 176 -4.84 -11.99 18.80
CA ARG A 176 -4.18 -12.63 19.95
C ARG A 176 -2.85 -13.22 19.48
N LEU A 177 -1.76 -12.83 20.12
CA LEU A 177 -0.43 -13.31 19.82
C LEU A 177 0.20 -13.91 21.07
N LYS A 178 0.52 -15.20 21.03
CA LYS A 178 1.39 -15.85 22.02
C LYS A 178 2.69 -16.25 21.33
N PRO A 179 3.82 -15.59 21.61
CA PRO A 179 5.11 -15.98 21.05
C PRO A 179 5.43 -17.43 21.40
N ARG A 180 5.78 -18.24 20.38
CA ARG A 180 6.29 -19.60 20.55
C ARG A 180 7.75 -19.63 20.13
N ALA A 181 8.61 -20.35 20.86
CA ALA A 181 10.06 -20.29 20.70
C ALA A 181 10.51 -20.50 19.23
N GLN A 182 10.01 -21.55 18.57
CA GLN A 182 10.35 -21.87 17.18
C GLN A 182 10.04 -20.71 16.21
N GLN A 183 8.88 -20.06 16.35
CA GLN A 183 8.48 -18.93 15.50
C GLN A 183 9.22 -17.65 15.89
N PHE A 184 9.44 -17.44 17.19
CA PHE A 184 10.15 -16.27 17.70
C PHE A 184 11.54 -16.17 17.11
N TYR A 185 12.37 -17.21 17.23
CA TYR A 185 13.73 -17.17 16.71
C TYR A 185 13.79 -17.15 15.18
N LYS A 186 12.82 -17.76 14.48
CA LYS A 186 12.73 -17.74 13.02
C LYS A 186 12.43 -16.35 12.46
N ASN A 187 11.64 -15.54 13.17
CA ASN A 187 11.20 -14.23 12.72
C ASN A 187 12.16 -13.08 13.10
N LYS A 188 13.46 -13.37 13.23
CA LYS A 188 14.48 -12.35 13.53
C LYS A 188 14.82 -11.57 12.26
N GLN A 189 14.51 -10.29 12.25
CA GLN A 189 14.74 -9.40 11.12
C GLN A 189 14.87 -7.93 11.57
N ASN A 190 15.14 -7.01 10.65
CA ASN A 190 15.07 -5.59 10.96
C ASN A 190 13.61 -5.17 11.12
N VAL A 191 13.33 -4.51 12.25
CA VAL A 191 12.02 -3.97 12.58
C VAL A 191 11.72 -2.80 11.64
N PRO A 192 10.61 -2.83 10.86
CA PRO A 192 10.23 -1.71 9.99
C PRO A 192 10.09 -0.41 10.79
N VAL A 193 10.35 0.74 10.16
CA VAL A 193 10.37 2.09 10.78
C VAL A 193 11.48 2.29 11.82
N LEU A 194 11.72 1.32 12.71
CA LEU A 194 12.73 1.40 13.77
C LEU A 194 14.16 1.11 13.26
N ASN A 195 14.31 0.30 12.21
CA ASN A 195 15.59 -0.09 11.61
C ASN A 195 16.59 -0.74 12.59
N GLN A 196 16.07 -1.44 13.60
CA GLN A 196 16.86 -2.21 14.57
C GLN A 196 16.55 -3.70 14.44
N PRO A 197 17.49 -4.62 14.73
CA PRO A 197 17.21 -6.05 14.73
C PRO A 197 16.23 -6.40 15.86
N GLY A 198 15.23 -7.21 15.55
CA GLY A 198 14.25 -7.70 16.51
C GLY A 198 13.47 -8.90 15.98
N HIS A 199 12.62 -9.47 16.82
CA HIS A 199 11.71 -10.54 16.41
C HIS A 199 10.36 -9.93 16.05
N VAL A 200 9.95 -10.06 14.78
CA VAL A 200 8.83 -9.30 14.21
C VAL A 200 7.65 -10.22 13.88
N PHE A 201 6.45 -9.82 14.31
CA PHE A 201 5.20 -10.54 14.07
C PHE A 201 4.20 -9.63 13.36
N LEU A 202 3.70 -10.07 12.20
CA LEU A 202 2.63 -9.39 11.49
C LEU A 202 1.29 -9.58 12.24
N LEU A 203 0.59 -8.48 12.49
CA LEU A 203 -0.66 -8.48 13.24
C LEU A 203 -1.88 -8.47 12.30
N ASP A 204 -1.81 -7.77 11.18
CA ASP A 204 -2.93 -7.53 10.26
C ASP A 204 -2.91 -8.43 9.01
N ASP A 205 -2.49 -9.68 9.18
CA ASP A 205 -2.60 -10.70 8.14
C ASP A 205 -4.08 -10.92 7.76
N GLU A 206 -4.45 -10.46 6.56
CA GLU A 206 -5.80 -10.57 6.00
C GLU A 206 -6.29 -12.02 5.92
N ALA A 207 -5.40 -13.02 5.91
CA ALA A 207 -5.79 -14.43 5.95
C ALA A 207 -6.42 -14.87 7.27
N GLY A 208 -6.17 -14.15 8.37
CA GLY A 208 -6.60 -14.52 9.73
C GLY A 208 -7.81 -13.75 10.28
N ALA A 209 -8.28 -12.71 9.58
CA ALA A 209 -9.36 -11.85 10.08
C ALA A 209 -10.77 -12.45 9.91
N ALA A 210 -10.89 -13.61 9.26
CA ALA A 210 -12.16 -14.30 8.99
C ALA A 210 -12.68 -15.20 10.12
N SER A 211 -11.99 -15.29 11.28
CA SER A 211 -12.44 -16.11 12.41
C SER A 211 -12.84 -15.25 13.61
N LEU A 212 -13.96 -14.56 13.48
CA LEU A 212 -14.82 -14.32 14.64
C LEU A 212 -15.73 -15.54 14.79
N PRO A 213 -15.52 -16.46 15.75
CA PRO A 213 -16.49 -17.50 16.03
C PRO A 213 -17.69 -16.85 16.74
N SER A 214 -18.66 -16.42 15.94
CA SER A 214 -20.00 -16.14 16.43
C SER A 214 -20.75 -17.46 16.60
N GLN A 215 -20.59 -18.12 17.74
CA GLN A 215 -21.60 -18.97 18.43
C GLN A 215 -20.93 -19.85 19.51
N PRO A 216 -21.40 -19.83 20.78
CA PRO A 216 -20.84 -20.64 21.87
C PRO A 216 -21.16 -22.14 21.78
N GLU A 217 -22.00 -22.57 20.83
CA GLU A 217 -22.40 -23.98 20.68
C GLU A 217 -21.33 -24.87 20.02
N GLN A 218 -20.47 -24.32 19.14
CA GLN A 218 -19.42 -25.10 18.46
C GLN A 218 -18.24 -25.49 19.37
N ILE A 219 -18.18 -24.94 20.58
CA ILE A 219 -17.10 -25.20 21.55
C ILE A 219 -17.24 -26.61 22.16
N LYS A 220 -18.45 -27.15 22.28
CA LYS A 220 -18.66 -28.47 22.90
C LYS A 220 -18.34 -29.64 21.98
N GLU A 221 -18.56 -29.50 20.68
CA GLU A 221 -18.24 -30.57 19.72
C GLU A 221 -16.74 -30.65 19.41
N ALA A 222 -16.03 -29.51 19.45
CA ALA A 222 -14.58 -29.46 19.21
C ALA A 222 -13.71 -30.00 20.36
N MET A 223 -14.25 -30.20 21.57
CA MET A 223 -13.51 -30.72 22.73
C MET A 223 -13.57 -32.25 22.89
N LEU A 224 -14.37 -32.95 22.07
CA LEU A 224 -14.62 -34.39 22.20
C LEU A 224 -14.07 -35.25 21.06
N SER A 225 -13.29 -34.67 20.14
CA SER A 225 -12.60 -35.43 19.10
C SER A 225 -11.14 -35.67 19.48
N PRO A 226 -10.59 -36.89 19.32
CA PRO A 226 -9.19 -37.16 19.61
C PRO A 226 -8.30 -36.32 18.69
N THR A 227 -7.23 -35.79 19.29
CA THR A 227 -6.21 -34.96 18.65
C THR A 227 -5.61 -35.66 17.43
N ASP A 228 -6.13 -35.32 16.24
CA ASP A 228 -5.36 -35.42 15.01
C ASP A 228 -4.55 -34.13 14.84
N GLU A 229 -3.28 -34.34 14.49
CA GLU A 229 -2.26 -33.33 14.26
C GLU A 229 -2.80 -32.19 13.41
N GLN A 230 -2.72 -30.96 13.92
CA GLN A 230 -3.08 -29.80 13.12
C GLN A 230 -2.18 -29.74 11.89
N PRO A 231 -2.75 -29.63 10.68
CA PRO A 231 -1.94 -29.60 9.47
C PRO A 231 -1.07 -28.35 9.52
N LEU A 232 0.20 -28.55 9.18
CA LEU A 232 1.12 -27.51 8.76
C LEU A 232 0.37 -26.53 7.84
N VAL A 233 0.61 -25.22 7.95
CA VAL A 233 0.20 -24.28 6.90
C VAL A 233 0.97 -24.67 5.65
N VAL A 234 0.39 -25.59 4.87
CA VAL A 234 0.81 -25.92 3.53
C VAL A 234 0.41 -24.69 2.72
N VAL A 235 1.40 -23.89 2.33
CA VAL A 235 1.21 -22.97 1.21
C VAL A 235 0.67 -23.83 0.08
N ASP A 236 -0.59 -23.63 -0.28
CA ASP A 236 -1.28 -24.44 -1.29
C ASP A 236 -0.53 -24.27 -2.61
N ARG A 237 0.29 -25.27 -2.95
CA ARG A 237 1.14 -25.24 -4.13
C ARG A 237 0.22 -25.36 -5.33
N PRO A 238 0.05 -24.29 -6.14
CA PRO A 238 -0.86 -24.33 -7.25
C PRO A 238 -0.37 -25.35 -8.29
N THR A 239 -1.30 -25.86 -9.09
CA THR A 239 -0.93 -26.67 -10.25
C THR A 239 -0.08 -25.85 -11.20
N SER A 240 0.88 -26.48 -11.90
CA SER A 240 1.74 -25.81 -12.88
C SER A 240 0.97 -25.15 -14.04
N VAL A 241 -0.31 -25.51 -14.20
CA VAL A 241 -1.25 -24.91 -15.14
C VAL A 241 -2.49 -24.46 -14.37
N VAL A 242 -2.85 -23.19 -14.48
CA VAL A 242 -3.99 -22.57 -13.81
C VAL A 242 -4.95 -22.04 -14.86
N ASP A 243 -6.21 -22.49 -14.79
CA ASP A 243 -7.27 -22.03 -15.67
C ASP A 243 -8.02 -20.84 -15.04
N LEU A 244 -8.00 -19.71 -15.75
CA LEU A 244 -8.63 -18.46 -15.33
C LEU A 244 -9.98 -18.23 -16.01
N HIS A 245 -10.52 -19.19 -16.77
CA HIS A 245 -11.87 -19.06 -17.33
C HIS A 245 -12.92 -18.93 -16.21
N ILE A 246 -13.91 -18.07 -16.44
CA ILE A 246 -14.87 -17.68 -15.40
C ILE A 246 -15.75 -18.86 -14.97
N GLU A 247 -16.01 -19.80 -15.87
CA GLU A 247 -16.75 -21.04 -15.64
C GLU A 247 -16.03 -21.94 -14.63
N LYS A 248 -14.69 -21.86 -14.59
CA LYS A 248 -13.89 -22.61 -13.63
C LYS A 248 -13.84 -21.92 -12.26
N LEU A 249 -13.79 -20.58 -12.26
CA LEU A 249 -13.70 -19.78 -11.03
C LEU A 249 -15.05 -19.63 -10.31
N LEU A 250 -16.16 -19.63 -11.05
CA LEU A 250 -17.52 -19.58 -10.52
C LEU A 250 -18.32 -20.80 -11.02
N PRO A 251 -18.30 -21.94 -10.30
CA PRO A 251 -19.07 -23.13 -10.66
C PRO A 251 -20.59 -22.89 -10.65
N ALA A 252 -21.06 -21.90 -9.88
CA ALA A 252 -22.45 -21.47 -9.83
C ALA A 252 -22.86 -20.53 -10.98
N GLY A 253 -21.93 -20.21 -11.90
CA GLY A 253 -22.13 -19.30 -13.02
C GLY A 253 -21.88 -17.81 -12.68
N PRO A 254 -21.78 -16.93 -13.70
CA PRO A 254 -21.41 -15.52 -13.54
C PRO A 254 -22.47 -14.64 -12.85
N GLY A 255 -23.69 -15.14 -12.62
CA GLY A 255 -24.75 -14.40 -11.94
C GLY A 255 -25.11 -13.07 -12.61
N SER A 256 -25.31 -12.02 -11.81
CA SER A 256 -25.63 -10.65 -12.25
C SER A 256 -24.39 -9.74 -12.44
N GLN A 257 -23.20 -10.33 -12.59
CA GLN A 257 -21.96 -9.56 -12.61
C GLN A 257 -21.69 -8.91 -13.97
N SER A 258 -21.10 -7.71 -13.94
CA SER A 258 -20.72 -6.99 -15.15
C SER A 258 -19.43 -7.55 -15.77
N PRO A 259 -19.17 -7.35 -17.08
CA PRO A 259 -17.95 -7.81 -17.72
C PRO A 259 -16.65 -7.33 -17.04
N GLY A 260 -16.67 -6.14 -16.42
CA GLY A 260 -15.52 -5.63 -15.65
C GLY A 260 -15.30 -6.42 -14.36
N GLN A 261 -16.38 -6.73 -13.63
CA GLN A 261 -16.31 -7.51 -12.39
C GLN A 261 -15.82 -8.95 -12.65
N LEU A 262 -16.22 -9.55 -13.77
CA LEU A 262 -15.73 -10.88 -14.16
C LEU A 262 -14.21 -10.85 -14.39
N VAL A 263 -13.70 -9.83 -15.08
CA VAL A 263 -12.25 -9.66 -15.30
C VAL A 263 -11.52 -9.45 -13.97
N ASP A 264 -12.07 -8.65 -13.06
CA ASP A 264 -11.47 -8.44 -11.73
C ASP A 264 -11.36 -9.74 -10.93
N ILE A 265 -12.35 -10.63 -11.02
CA ILE A 265 -12.31 -11.95 -10.38
C ILE A 265 -11.21 -12.81 -10.99
N GLN A 266 -11.09 -12.82 -12.32
CA GLN A 266 -10.04 -13.55 -13.03
C GLN A 266 -8.64 -13.05 -12.64
N LEU A 267 -8.47 -11.72 -12.47
CA LEU A 267 -7.22 -11.12 -12.05
C LEU A 267 -6.85 -11.42 -10.60
N ARG A 268 -7.83 -11.42 -9.69
CA ARG A 268 -7.59 -11.85 -8.30
C ARG A 268 -7.19 -13.31 -8.22
N ALA A 269 -7.82 -14.18 -9.02
CA ALA A 269 -7.42 -15.57 -9.12
C ALA A 269 -6.01 -15.73 -9.68
N PHE A 270 -5.65 -14.95 -10.71
CA PHE A 270 -4.29 -14.90 -11.25
C PHE A 270 -3.27 -14.49 -10.19
N GLU A 271 -3.50 -13.37 -9.50
CA GLU A 271 -2.58 -12.82 -8.48
C GLU A 271 -2.36 -13.80 -7.33
N LYS A 272 -3.45 -14.36 -6.79
CA LYS A 272 -3.38 -15.39 -5.73
C LYS A 272 -2.52 -16.59 -6.15
N ASN A 273 -2.72 -17.11 -7.36
CA ASN A 273 -1.98 -18.28 -7.84
C ASN A 273 -0.52 -17.95 -8.18
N LEU A 274 -0.24 -16.75 -8.68
CA LEU A 274 1.14 -16.28 -8.91
C LEU A 274 1.91 -16.20 -7.59
N GLU A 275 1.31 -15.58 -6.57
CA GLU A 275 1.95 -15.46 -5.25
C GLU A 275 2.14 -16.81 -4.56
N ASN A 276 1.16 -17.72 -4.64
CA ASN A 276 1.31 -19.08 -4.12
C ASN A 276 2.41 -19.86 -4.84
N ALA A 277 2.55 -19.70 -6.16
CA ALA A 277 3.62 -20.32 -6.94
C ALA A 277 5.02 -19.81 -6.52
N ILE A 278 5.14 -18.50 -6.26
CA ILE A 278 6.37 -17.89 -5.76
C ILE A 278 6.67 -18.38 -4.33
N ALA A 279 5.69 -18.33 -3.43
CA ALA A 279 5.84 -18.74 -2.04
C ALA A 279 6.17 -20.23 -1.87
N SER A 280 5.72 -21.07 -2.81
CA SER A 280 6.04 -22.51 -2.86
C SER A 280 7.32 -22.85 -3.63
N GLY A 281 8.03 -21.84 -4.16
CA GLY A 281 9.29 -22.03 -4.88
C GLY A 281 9.15 -22.73 -6.24
N MET A 282 8.03 -22.54 -6.94
CA MET A 282 7.85 -23.08 -8.29
C MET A 282 8.73 -22.33 -9.28
N GLY A 283 9.42 -23.05 -10.18
CA GLY A 283 10.22 -22.43 -11.24
C GLY A 283 9.39 -21.89 -12.41
N GLU A 284 8.20 -22.44 -12.65
CA GLU A 284 7.30 -22.01 -13.72
C GLU A 284 5.83 -22.26 -13.39
N ILE A 285 4.96 -21.42 -13.96
CA ILE A 285 3.50 -21.54 -13.90
C ILE A 285 2.88 -21.04 -15.22
N THR A 286 1.84 -21.70 -15.70
CA THR A 286 1.14 -21.34 -16.95
C THR A 286 -0.29 -20.94 -16.65
N PHE A 287 -0.71 -19.76 -17.10
CA PHE A 287 -2.07 -19.26 -16.93
C PHE A 287 -2.86 -19.33 -18.23
N ILE A 288 -4.02 -19.98 -18.20
CA ILE A 288 -4.95 -20.05 -19.34
C ILE A 288 -5.99 -18.94 -19.16
N HIS A 289 -5.94 -17.92 -20.02
CA HIS A 289 -6.82 -16.74 -19.96
C HIS A 289 -7.78 -16.65 -21.18
N GLY A 290 -7.68 -17.59 -22.12
CA GLY A 290 -8.49 -17.61 -23.34
C GLY A 290 -8.07 -16.56 -24.37
N VAL A 291 -8.67 -16.64 -25.56
CA VAL A 291 -8.40 -15.72 -26.69
C VAL A 291 -9.20 -14.43 -26.62
N GLY A 292 -10.49 -14.52 -26.26
CA GLY A 292 -11.39 -13.42 -25.88
C GLY A 292 -11.19 -12.07 -26.57
N SER A 293 -11.41 -10.98 -25.81
CA SER A 293 -11.17 -9.59 -26.24
C SER A 293 -9.74 -9.11 -25.99
N GLY A 294 -8.86 -10.00 -25.50
CA GLY A 294 -7.48 -9.67 -25.14
C GLY A 294 -7.29 -8.82 -23.88
N LYS A 295 -8.36 -8.31 -23.25
CA LYS A 295 -8.27 -7.45 -22.05
C LYS A 295 -7.58 -8.15 -20.87
N LEU A 296 -7.97 -9.39 -20.57
CA LEU A 296 -7.37 -10.17 -19.49
C LEU A 296 -5.88 -10.45 -19.75
N ARG A 297 -5.51 -10.81 -21.00
CA ARG A 297 -4.12 -11.01 -21.40
C ARG A 297 -3.28 -9.74 -21.20
N GLN A 298 -3.77 -8.60 -21.67
CA GLN A 298 -3.06 -7.32 -21.54
C GLN A 298 -2.81 -6.96 -20.08
N GLU A 299 -3.80 -7.20 -19.22
CA GLU A 299 -3.68 -6.89 -17.79
C GLU A 299 -2.73 -7.86 -17.07
N ILE A 300 -2.79 -9.16 -17.38
CA ILE A 300 -1.83 -10.17 -16.89
C ILE A 300 -0.41 -9.79 -17.31
N HIS A 301 -0.18 -9.45 -18.59
CA HIS A 301 1.14 -9.04 -19.08
C HIS A 301 1.63 -7.75 -18.41
N ARG A 302 0.72 -6.81 -18.15
CA ARG A 302 1.02 -5.57 -17.42
C ARG A 302 1.46 -5.85 -15.98
N GLN A 303 0.81 -6.78 -15.29
CA GLN A 303 1.20 -7.17 -13.94
C GLN A 303 2.52 -7.94 -13.93
N LEU A 304 2.68 -8.95 -14.81
CA LEU A 304 3.90 -9.76 -14.92
C LEU A 304 5.14 -8.93 -15.26
N SER A 305 5.02 -7.96 -16.18
CA SER A 305 6.14 -7.09 -16.57
C SER A 305 6.66 -6.19 -15.44
N ARG A 306 5.83 -5.93 -14.43
CA ARG A 306 6.20 -5.15 -13.24
C ARG A 306 6.57 -6.04 -12.06
N HIS A 307 6.37 -7.35 -12.19
CA HIS A 307 6.50 -8.27 -11.07
C HIS A 307 7.97 -8.64 -10.81
N PRO A 308 8.51 -8.31 -9.63
CA PRO A 308 9.94 -8.41 -9.34
C PRO A 308 10.45 -9.85 -9.19
N ASN A 309 9.59 -10.82 -8.89
CA ASN A 309 9.93 -12.26 -8.81
C ASN A 309 9.65 -13.02 -10.11
N VAL A 310 9.26 -12.32 -11.18
CA VAL A 310 9.14 -12.92 -12.53
C VAL A 310 10.46 -12.72 -13.26
N ARG A 311 11.01 -13.81 -13.81
CA ARG A 311 12.24 -13.79 -14.61
C ARG A 311 11.93 -13.37 -16.05
N PHE A 312 10.97 -14.05 -16.68
CA PHE A 312 10.40 -13.69 -17.98
C PHE A 312 9.04 -14.38 -18.13
N PHE A 313 8.23 -13.91 -19.07
CA PHE A 313 6.97 -14.53 -19.45
C PHE A 313 6.86 -14.54 -20.97
N GLU A 314 6.18 -15.54 -21.50
CA GLU A 314 5.96 -15.74 -22.93
C GLU A 314 4.55 -16.29 -23.17
N ASP A 315 3.98 -16.05 -24.35
CA ASP A 315 2.75 -16.75 -24.71
C ASP A 315 3.06 -18.25 -24.81
N ALA A 316 2.27 -19.09 -24.13
CA ALA A 316 2.53 -20.53 -24.06
C ALA A 316 2.35 -21.20 -25.43
N GLN A 317 3.10 -22.28 -25.68
CA GLN A 317 3.19 -22.92 -27.00
C GLN A 317 1.80 -23.33 -27.55
N LYS A 318 1.53 -22.89 -28.79
CA LYS A 318 0.27 -23.08 -29.53
C LYS A 318 -0.24 -24.53 -29.59
N GLN A 319 0.65 -25.51 -29.49
CA GLN A 319 0.35 -26.94 -29.69
C GLN A 319 -0.35 -27.60 -28.48
N LYS A 320 -0.21 -27.06 -27.26
CA LYS A 320 -0.81 -27.66 -26.03
C LYS A 320 -1.98 -26.86 -25.43
N PHE A 321 -2.07 -25.54 -25.65
CA PHE A 321 -3.03 -24.67 -24.95
C PHE A 321 -3.75 -23.63 -25.83
N GLY A 322 -3.59 -23.69 -27.16
CA GLY A 322 -4.16 -22.70 -28.07
C GLY A 322 -3.52 -21.30 -27.95
N TYR A 323 -4.17 -20.27 -28.49
CA TYR A 323 -3.69 -18.87 -28.54
C TYR A 323 -3.94 -18.07 -27.23
N GLY A 324 -4.29 -18.74 -26.12
CA GLY A 324 -4.89 -18.09 -24.95
C GLY A 324 -4.23 -18.39 -23.61
N ALA A 325 -2.92 -18.63 -23.60
CA ALA A 325 -2.20 -18.91 -22.35
C ALA A 325 -0.85 -18.18 -22.27
N THR A 326 -0.45 -17.81 -21.06
CA THR A 326 0.83 -17.16 -20.75
C THR A 326 1.64 -18.04 -19.81
N LYS A 327 2.85 -18.44 -20.24
CA LYS A 327 3.82 -19.13 -19.41
C LYS A 327 4.68 -18.10 -18.67
N VAL A 328 4.85 -18.30 -17.38
CA VAL A 328 5.60 -17.43 -16.48
C VAL A 328 6.74 -18.23 -15.87
N THR A 329 7.97 -17.74 -16.04
CA THR A 329 9.16 -18.29 -15.39
C THR A 329 9.48 -17.43 -14.19
N LEU A 330 9.54 -18.04 -13.01
CA LEU A 330 9.78 -17.38 -11.72
C LEU A 330 11.27 -17.41 -11.39
N LYS A 331 11.71 -16.53 -10.48
CA LYS A 331 13.11 -16.43 -10.03
C LYS A 331 13.46 -17.44 -8.96
#